data_AF-A0A534RRX9-F1
#
_entry.id   AF-A0A534RRX9-F1
#
_cell.length_a   1.000
_cell.length_b   1.000
_cell.length_c   1.000
_cell.angle_alpha   90.00
_cell.angle_beta   90.00
_cell.angle_gamma   90.00
#
_symmetry.space_group_name_H-M   'P 1'
#
loop_
_entity.id
_entity.type
_entity.pdbx_description
1 polymer ?
#
loop_
_entity_poly.entity_id
_entity_poly.type
_entity_poly.pdbx_seq_one_letter_code
_entity_poly.pdbx_strand_id
1 'polypeptide(L)'
;MADKGRLNTRLSSQLAALRQQVTTLHSYLNVNRRSVGIRSTSRDNPKRKQAQDAVREGEERYRFLFENANDAIATFTLDGIITSVNRGAELMVGWSREELIGQHVHKVATPASVALADERARRFLAGEKLPSSTFEADLVCKDGSVVPVEARTRAIRDKEGKPVGFQGIYRDISARKALERQRAEFLSMLTHDVKSPLGVILGYSEVLLAKVREQGSALAEEEDVLEKLRSSVLTIDSLITNYLDLSRIETGHLPLAMMPLAINHILRRVGLRYKAEARYRRISL
;
A
#
# COMPACT_ATOMS: atom_id res chain seq x y z
N MET A 1 -42.02 10.82 15.62
CA MET A 1 -42.16 11.08 17.08
C MET A 1 -42.13 9.82 17.96
N ALA A 2 -41.86 8.61 17.43
CA ALA A 2 -41.89 7.37 18.23
C ALA A 2 -40.54 6.93 18.85
N ASP A 3 -39.43 7.62 18.54
CA ASP A 3 -38.08 7.13 18.90
C ASP A 3 -37.48 7.78 20.17
N LYS A 4 -38.02 8.93 20.61
CA LYS A 4 -37.62 9.57 21.88
C LYS A 4 -38.15 8.84 23.13
N GLY A 5 -39.23 8.05 22.99
CA GLY A 5 -39.81 7.29 24.09
C GLY A 5 -38.99 6.07 24.51
N ARG A 6 -38.29 5.42 23.56
CA ARG A 6 -37.48 4.21 23.80
C ARG A 6 -36.08 4.50 24.34
N LEU A 7 -35.49 5.65 24.00
CA LEU A 7 -34.23 6.08 24.61
C LEU A 7 -34.42 6.46 26.09
N ASN A 8 -35.54 7.10 26.42
CA ASN A 8 -35.78 7.58 27.79
C ASN A 8 -36.05 6.43 28.77
N THR A 9 -36.65 5.31 28.33
CA THR A 9 -36.84 4.09 29.13
C THR A 9 -35.54 3.28 29.32
N ARG A 10 -34.62 3.31 28.35
CA ARG A 10 -33.29 2.67 28.48
C ARG A 10 -32.34 3.45 29.39
N LEU A 11 -32.36 4.79 29.33
CA LEU A 11 -31.55 5.62 30.23
C LEU A 11 -32.06 5.59 31.68
N SER A 12 -33.37 5.56 31.90
CA SER A 12 -33.95 5.46 33.25
C SER A 12 -33.74 4.09 33.90
N SER A 13 -33.76 3.00 33.12
CA SER A 13 -33.40 1.66 33.63
C SER A 13 -31.90 1.51 33.92
N GLN A 14 -31.02 2.14 33.13
CA GLN A 14 -29.58 2.20 33.42
C GLN A 14 -29.25 3.07 34.64
N LEU A 15 -29.94 4.18 34.85
CA LEU A 15 -29.78 5.04 36.04
C LEU A 15 -30.34 4.39 37.32
N ALA A 16 -31.41 3.60 37.23
CA ALA A 16 -31.92 2.80 38.36
C ALA A 16 -30.93 1.69 38.75
N ALA A 17 -30.31 1.02 37.78
CA ALA A 17 -29.26 0.03 38.02
C ALA A 17 -27.99 0.64 38.64
N LEU A 18 -27.60 1.86 38.23
CA LEU A 18 -26.47 2.57 38.83
C LEU A 18 -26.77 3.04 40.27
N ARG A 19 -28.00 3.53 40.56
CA ARG A 19 -28.42 3.90 41.92
C ARG A 19 -28.47 2.70 42.87
N GLN A 20 -28.86 1.52 42.39
CA GLN A 20 -28.85 0.30 43.19
C GLN A 20 -27.42 -0.21 43.46
N GLN A 21 -26.49 -0.02 42.52
CA GLN A 21 -25.06 -0.35 42.72
C GLN A 21 -24.36 0.61 43.70
N VAL A 22 -24.69 1.91 43.70
CA VAL A 22 -24.14 2.89 44.65
C VAL A 22 -24.70 2.68 46.07
N THR A 23 -25.98 2.32 46.21
CA THR A 23 -26.59 2.03 47.52
C THR A 23 -26.03 0.74 48.14
N THR A 24 -25.65 -0.24 47.31
CA THR A 24 -24.99 -1.47 47.77
C THR A 24 -23.53 -1.21 48.17
N LEU A 25 -22.85 -0.22 47.58
CA LEU A 25 -21.48 0.17 47.99
C LEU A 25 -21.45 0.95 49.32
N HIS A 26 -22.51 1.69 49.66
CA HIS A 26 -22.60 2.43 50.92
C HIS A 26 -22.95 1.56 52.15
N SER A 27 -23.56 0.38 51.97
CA SER A 27 -23.85 -0.53 53.10
C SER A 27 -22.68 -1.42 53.50
N TYR A 28 -21.63 -1.54 52.67
CA TYR A 28 -20.44 -2.34 52.95
C TYR A 28 -19.34 -1.58 53.74
N LEU A 29 -19.48 -0.27 53.96
CA LEU A 29 -18.50 0.54 54.69
C LEU A 29 -18.81 0.74 56.19
N ASN A 30 -19.87 0.13 56.72
CA ASN A 30 -20.30 0.34 58.13
C ASN A 30 -20.43 -0.94 58.98
N VAL A 31 -19.57 -1.93 58.77
CA VAL A 31 -19.40 -3.02 59.75
C VAL A 31 -17.91 -3.31 59.94
N ASN A 32 -17.22 -2.40 60.62
CA ASN A 32 -15.85 -2.63 61.09
C ASN A 32 -15.71 -2.22 62.55
N ARG A 33 -16.33 -3.00 63.45
CA ARG A 33 -15.99 -3.11 64.88
C ARG A 33 -16.72 -4.29 65.53
N ARG A 34 -16.15 -5.48 65.41
CA ARG A 34 -16.03 -6.49 66.50
C ARG A 34 -15.40 -7.78 65.96
N SER A 35 -14.19 -8.03 66.43
CA SER A 35 -13.40 -9.24 66.22
C SER A 35 -14.03 -10.41 66.99
N VAL A 36 -14.34 -11.53 66.31
CA VAL A 36 -14.24 -12.90 66.87
C VAL A 36 -13.99 -13.86 65.68
N GLY A 37 -12.99 -14.73 65.82
CA GLY A 37 -12.40 -15.49 64.72
C GLY A 37 -13.30 -16.55 64.07
N ILE A 38 -13.18 -16.68 62.75
CA ILE A 38 -13.62 -17.85 61.99
C ILE A 38 -12.59 -18.11 60.86
N ARG A 39 -11.97 -19.29 60.94
CA ARG A 39 -11.29 -20.08 59.90
C ARG A 39 -11.56 -19.60 58.47
N SER A 40 -10.55 -19.08 57.78
CA SER A 40 -10.62 -18.69 56.38
C SER A 40 -10.63 -19.95 55.48
N THR A 41 -11.81 -20.52 55.24
CA THR A 41 -12.00 -21.34 54.03
C THR A 41 -12.32 -20.39 52.90
N SER A 42 -11.36 -20.20 52.00
CA SER A 42 -11.53 -19.47 50.73
C SER A 42 -12.75 -19.99 49.99
N ARG A 43 -13.89 -19.30 50.11
CA ARG A 43 -15.06 -19.55 49.27
C ARG A 43 -14.77 -19.03 47.88
N ASP A 44 -14.71 -19.96 46.94
CA ASP A 44 -14.78 -19.68 45.51
C ASP A 44 -15.94 -18.72 45.22
N ASN A 45 -15.63 -17.55 44.65
CA ASN A 45 -16.62 -16.54 44.33
C ASN A 45 -17.00 -16.69 42.84
N PRO A 46 -18.18 -17.26 42.52
CA PRO A 46 -18.52 -17.71 41.15
C PRO A 46 -18.50 -16.59 40.11
N LYS A 47 -18.84 -15.35 40.51
CA LYS A 47 -18.76 -14.16 39.63
C LYS A 47 -17.32 -13.80 39.25
N ARG A 48 -16.35 -14.04 40.14
CA ARG A 48 -14.92 -13.80 39.87
C ARG A 48 -14.37 -14.84 38.89
N LYS A 49 -14.75 -16.11 39.06
CA LYS A 49 -14.41 -17.19 38.12
C LYS A 49 -14.95 -16.91 36.72
N GLN A 50 -16.23 -16.57 36.57
CA GLN A 50 -16.83 -16.24 35.27
C GLN A 50 -16.15 -15.06 34.56
N ALA A 51 -15.81 -13.99 35.29
CA ALA A 51 -15.08 -12.86 34.70
C ALA A 51 -13.65 -13.23 34.27
N GLN A 52 -12.96 -14.05 35.06
CA GLN A 52 -11.62 -14.54 34.72
C GLN A 52 -11.64 -15.50 33.52
N ASP A 53 -12.64 -16.38 33.46
CA ASP A 53 -12.82 -17.32 32.35
C ASP A 53 -13.14 -16.58 31.05
N ALA A 54 -14.00 -15.55 31.09
CA ALA A 54 -14.31 -14.73 29.91
C ALA A 54 -13.09 -13.93 29.39
N VAL A 55 -12.25 -13.41 30.29
CA VAL A 55 -10.99 -12.77 29.90
C VAL A 55 -10.04 -13.79 29.27
N ARG A 56 -9.89 -14.96 29.90
CA ARG A 56 -9.01 -16.03 29.39
C ARG A 56 -9.46 -16.50 28.01
N GLU A 57 -10.75 -16.75 27.81
CA GLU A 57 -11.30 -17.17 26.51
C GLU A 57 -11.07 -16.11 25.43
N GLY A 58 -11.24 -14.83 25.77
CA GLY A 58 -10.92 -13.71 24.88
C GLY A 58 -9.43 -13.65 24.50
N GLU A 59 -8.54 -13.83 25.46
CA GLU A 59 -7.08 -13.86 25.25
C GLU A 59 -6.63 -15.07 24.41
N GLU A 60 -7.19 -16.25 24.68
CA GLU A 60 -6.94 -17.46 23.89
C GLU A 60 -7.39 -17.29 22.44
N ARG A 61 -8.59 -16.75 22.24
CA ARG A 61 -9.11 -16.48 20.90
C ARG A 61 -8.28 -15.43 20.16
N TYR A 62 -7.89 -14.34 20.83
CA TYR A 62 -7.02 -13.32 20.24
C TYR A 62 -5.68 -13.92 19.83
N ARG A 63 -5.03 -14.66 20.74
CA ARG A 63 -3.75 -15.31 20.49
C ARG A 63 -3.83 -16.29 19.33
N PHE A 64 -4.90 -17.09 19.25
CA PHE A 64 -5.12 -17.99 18.12
C PHE A 64 -5.19 -17.23 16.78
N LEU A 65 -5.99 -16.17 16.70
CA LEU A 65 -6.12 -15.37 15.47
C LEU A 65 -4.83 -14.63 15.11
N PHE A 66 -4.13 -14.10 16.11
CA PHE A 66 -2.87 -13.39 15.93
C PHE A 66 -1.79 -14.33 15.38
N GLU A 67 -1.64 -15.52 15.97
CA GLU A 67 -0.61 -16.49 15.57
C GLU A 67 -0.91 -17.18 14.24
N ASN A 68 -2.17 -17.40 13.89
CA ASN A 68 -2.55 -18.08 12.64
C ASN A 68 -2.86 -17.11 11.48
N ALA A 69 -2.56 -15.82 11.63
CA ALA A 69 -2.71 -14.88 10.53
C ALA A 69 -1.64 -15.13 9.45
N ASN A 70 -2.06 -15.13 8.18
CA ASN A 70 -1.15 -15.24 7.04
C ASN A 70 -0.27 -14.00 6.87
N ASP A 71 -0.79 -12.82 7.19
CA ASP A 71 -0.03 -11.58 7.16
C ASP A 71 0.89 -11.53 8.41
N ALA A 72 2.08 -10.96 8.26
CA ALA A 72 2.96 -10.68 9.37
C ALA A 72 2.39 -9.54 10.20
N ILE A 73 2.30 -9.72 11.52
CA ILE A 73 1.80 -8.73 12.46
C ILE A 73 2.87 -8.47 13.50
N ALA A 74 3.21 -7.20 13.68
CA ALA A 74 4.14 -6.75 14.70
C ALA A 74 3.59 -5.54 15.44
N THR A 75 3.93 -5.42 16.72
CA THR A 75 3.71 -4.20 17.49
C THR A 75 5.04 -3.63 17.94
N PHE A 76 5.12 -2.30 18.03
CA PHE A 76 6.33 -1.60 18.44
C PHE A 76 5.99 -0.34 19.24
N THR A 77 6.94 0.12 20.05
CA THR A 77 6.84 1.38 20.80
C THR A 77 6.82 2.58 19.85
N LEU A 78 6.57 3.78 20.39
CA LEU A 78 6.65 5.01 19.61
C LEU A 78 8.07 5.25 19.05
N ASP A 79 9.08 4.75 19.75
CA ASP A 79 10.49 4.78 19.34
C ASP A 79 10.89 3.59 18.46
N GLY A 80 9.92 2.85 17.89
CA GLY A 80 10.21 1.78 16.93
C GLY A 80 10.78 0.49 17.52
N ILE A 81 10.72 0.29 18.84
CA ILE A 81 11.19 -0.95 19.47
C ILE A 81 10.11 -2.02 19.40
N ILE A 82 10.42 -3.18 18.81
CA ILE A 82 9.49 -4.29 18.63
C ILE A 82 9.09 -4.87 20.00
N THR A 83 7.79 -4.92 20.27
CA THR A 83 7.20 -5.43 21.51
C THR A 83 6.53 -6.79 21.34
N SER A 84 6.04 -7.10 20.15
CA SER A 84 5.42 -8.40 19.83
C SER A 84 5.46 -8.67 18.33
N VAL A 85 5.52 -9.95 17.97
CA VAL A 85 5.44 -10.45 16.60
C VAL A 85 4.64 -11.75 16.58
N ASN A 86 3.83 -11.97 15.54
CA ASN A 86 3.15 -13.25 15.33
C ASN A 86 4.04 -14.26 14.59
N ARG A 87 3.59 -15.51 14.53
CA ARG A 87 4.25 -16.56 13.74
C ARG A 87 4.43 -16.19 12.26
N GLY A 88 3.46 -15.50 11.67
CA GLY A 88 3.55 -15.02 10.28
C GLY A 88 4.77 -14.12 10.04
N ALA A 89 5.11 -13.24 10.98
CA ALA A 89 6.29 -12.40 10.91
C ALA A 89 7.59 -13.22 10.97
N GLU A 90 7.69 -14.19 11.89
CA GLU A 90 8.87 -15.07 11.97
C GLU A 90 9.10 -15.85 10.67
N LEU A 91 8.03 -16.39 10.10
CA LEU A 91 8.08 -17.14 8.83
C LEU A 91 8.47 -16.24 7.66
N MET A 92 7.99 -15.00 7.64
CA MET A 92 8.25 -14.04 6.56
C MET A 92 9.70 -13.56 6.55
N VAL A 93 10.28 -13.19 7.70
CA VAL A 93 11.63 -12.61 7.75
C VAL A 93 12.72 -13.57 8.21
N GLY A 94 12.36 -14.77 8.68
CA GLY A 94 13.31 -15.81 9.13
C GLY A 94 14.01 -15.51 10.46
N TRP A 95 13.67 -14.40 11.12
CA TRP A 95 14.13 -14.08 12.47
C TRP A 95 13.17 -14.71 13.50
N SER A 96 13.73 -15.26 14.57
CA SER A 96 12.90 -15.73 15.69
C SER A 96 12.31 -14.56 16.46
N ARG A 97 11.18 -14.78 17.13
CA ARG A 97 10.55 -13.82 18.03
C ARG A 97 11.53 -13.28 19.06
N GLU A 98 12.35 -14.14 19.66
CA GLU A 98 13.33 -13.79 20.68
C GLU A 98 14.41 -12.84 20.14
N GLU A 99 14.76 -12.96 18.86
CA GLU A 99 15.73 -12.09 18.18
C GLU A 99 15.13 -10.76 17.72
N LEU A 100 13.80 -10.69 17.57
CA LEU A 100 13.07 -9.51 17.13
C LEU A 100 12.63 -8.63 18.29
N ILE A 101 12.11 -9.23 19.36
CA ILE A 101 11.61 -8.48 20.52
C ILE A 101 12.75 -7.67 21.16
N GLY A 102 12.48 -6.41 21.45
CA GLY A 102 13.45 -5.46 22.02
C GLY A 102 14.40 -4.85 20.99
N GLN A 103 14.38 -5.29 19.73
CA GLN A 103 15.14 -4.67 18.65
C GLN A 103 14.37 -3.53 17.99
N HIS A 104 15.09 -2.64 17.33
CA HIS A 104 14.48 -1.60 16.51
C HIS A 104 13.95 -2.18 15.19
N VAL A 105 12.77 -1.74 14.75
CA VAL A 105 12.13 -2.19 13.48
C VAL A 105 13.01 -1.97 12.24
N HIS A 106 13.97 -1.04 12.31
CA HIS A 106 14.93 -0.81 11.23
C HIS A 106 15.86 -1.99 10.97
N LYS A 107 16.03 -2.91 11.93
CA LYS A 107 16.85 -4.12 11.75
C LYS A 107 16.35 -5.01 10.61
N VAL A 108 15.04 -4.99 10.35
CA VAL A 108 14.38 -5.85 9.36
C VAL A 108 13.88 -5.07 8.14
N ALA A 109 14.40 -3.87 7.88
CA ALA A 109 13.95 -3.04 6.78
C ALA A 109 15.13 -2.45 6.01
N THR A 110 14.97 -2.25 4.70
CA THR A 110 15.99 -1.57 3.89
C THR A 110 16.11 -0.10 4.27
N PRO A 111 17.27 0.57 4.05
CA PRO A 111 17.44 1.98 4.38
C PRO A 111 16.37 2.91 3.75
N ALA A 112 15.94 2.60 2.52
CA ALA A 112 14.86 3.34 1.86
C ALA A 112 13.50 3.15 2.58
N SER A 113 13.20 1.92 3.00
CA SER A 113 11.97 1.60 3.75
C SER A 113 11.97 2.22 5.14
N VAL A 114 13.14 2.27 5.79
CA VAL A 114 13.36 2.96 7.06
C VAL A 114 13.01 4.45 6.93
N ALA A 115 13.58 5.14 5.95
CA ALA A 115 13.31 6.56 5.73
C ALA A 115 11.82 6.84 5.47
N LEU A 116 11.17 5.96 4.69
CA LEU A 116 9.73 6.06 4.41
C LEU A 116 8.88 5.84 5.67
N ALA A 117 9.23 4.84 6.49
CA ALA A 117 8.53 4.54 7.74
C ALA A 117 8.66 5.68 8.75
N ASP A 118 9.86 6.25 8.91
CA ASP A 118 10.13 7.34 9.84
C ASP A 118 9.40 8.63 9.45
N GLU A 119 9.39 8.95 8.15
CA GLU A 119 8.61 10.08 7.63
C GLU A 119 7.11 9.90 7.90
N ARG A 120 6.60 8.68 7.67
CA ARG A 120 5.18 8.36 7.92
C ARG A 120 4.84 8.41 9.41
N ALA A 121 5.71 7.89 10.27
CA ALA A 121 5.54 7.96 11.72
C ALA A 121 5.50 9.41 12.19
N ARG A 122 6.39 10.26 11.69
CA ARG A 122 6.45 11.70 12.00
C ARG A 122 5.15 12.41 11.62
N ARG A 123 4.69 12.26 10.37
CA ARG A 123 3.44 12.87 9.89
C ARG A 123 2.22 12.37 10.67
N PHE A 124 2.20 11.08 10.98
CA PHE A 124 1.13 10.49 11.78
C PHE A 124 1.07 11.08 13.19
N LEU A 125 2.22 11.23 13.86
CA LEU A 125 2.32 11.83 15.18
C LEU A 125 1.97 13.33 15.17
N ALA A 126 2.21 14.02 14.05
CA ALA A 126 1.76 15.39 13.81
C ALA A 126 0.24 15.52 13.56
N GLY A 127 -0.50 14.40 13.51
CA GLY A 127 -1.96 14.40 13.28
C GLY A 127 -2.35 14.56 11.81
N GLU A 128 -1.40 14.44 10.89
CA GLU A 128 -1.69 14.55 9.45
C GLU A 128 -2.43 13.32 8.93
N LYS A 129 -3.35 13.54 7.98
CA LYS A 129 -3.97 12.45 7.23
C LYS A 129 -3.00 11.96 6.16
N LEU A 130 -2.45 10.76 6.36
CA LEU A 130 -1.64 10.10 5.34
C LEU A 130 -2.48 9.82 4.08
N PRO A 131 -1.93 10.07 2.87
CA PRO A 131 -2.67 9.94 1.61
C PRO A 131 -3.11 8.51 1.31
N SER A 132 -2.41 7.51 1.83
CA SER A 132 -2.84 6.11 1.83
C SER A 132 -2.55 5.44 3.17
N SER A 133 -3.49 4.60 3.62
CA SER A 133 -3.30 3.78 4.81
C SER A 133 -2.30 2.64 4.62
N THR A 134 -1.93 2.34 3.37
CA THR A 134 -0.97 1.29 2.99
C THR A 134 0.22 1.88 2.23
N PHE A 135 1.33 1.13 2.18
CA PHE A 135 2.51 1.44 1.39
C PHE A 135 3.35 0.21 1.12
N GLU A 136 4.15 0.26 0.06
CA GLU A 136 5.15 -0.76 -0.16
C GLU A 136 6.42 -0.47 0.65
N ALA A 137 6.99 -1.51 1.21
CA ALA A 137 8.27 -1.52 1.90
C ALA A 137 8.99 -2.82 1.58
N ASP A 138 10.30 -2.82 1.83
CA ASP A 138 11.15 -3.99 1.62
C ASP A 138 11.71 -4.42 2.98
N LEU A 139 11.37 -5.64 3.38
CA LEU A 139 11.89 -6.25 4.60
C LEU A 139 13.14 -7.05 4.31
N VAL A 140 14.11 -6.99 5.22
CA VAL A 140 15.37 -7.72 5.13
C VAL A 140 15.29 -8.96 6.02
N CYS A 141 15.41 -10.13 5.40
CA CYS A 141 15.39 -11.41 6.07
C CYS A 141 16.73 -11.71 6.75
N LYS A 142 16.72 -12.69 7.66
CA LYS A 142 17.92 -13.10 8.40
C LYS A 142 19.05 -13.61 7.49
N ASP A 143 18.70 -14.22 6.36
CA ASP A 143 19.63 -14.69 5.34
C ASP A 143 20.13 -13.58 4.39
N GLY A 144 19.66 -12.34 4.58
CA GLY A 144 19.98 -11.18 3.74
C GLY A 144 19.08 -11.01 2.50
N SER A 145 18.15 -11.94 2.25
CA SER A 145 17.17 -11.79 1.18
C SER A 145 16.17 -10.66 1.49
N VAL A 146 15.53 -10.13 0.45
CA VAL A 146 14.58 -9.02 0.57
C VAL A 146 13.18 -9.50 0.17
N VAL A 147 12.22 -9.30 1.07
CA VAL A 147 10.81 -9.60 0.83
C VAL A 147 10.05 -8.28 0.67
N PRO A 148 9.47 -8.01 -0.52
CA PRO A 148 8.61 -6.87 -0.70
C PRO A 148 7.29 -7.09 0.01
N VAL A 149 6.86 -6.10 0.78
CA VAL A 149 5.62 -6.13 1.55
C VAL A 149 4.75 -4.92 1.29
N GLU A 150 3.45 -5.12 1.34
CA GLU A 150 2.48 -4.04 1.53
C GLU A 150 2.24 -3.87 3.04
N ALA A 151 2.74 -2.78 3.59
CA ALA A 151 2.69 -2.43 4.99
C ALA A 151 1.48 -1.54 5.30
N ARG A 152 0.84 -1.81 6.44
CA ARG A 152 -0.21 -0.99 7.03
C ARG A 152 0.10 -0.75 8.50
N THR A 153 0.21 0.52 8.89
CA THR A 153 0.51 0.90 10.27
C THR A 153 -0.64 1.66 10.90
N ARG A 154 -1.00 1.30 12.13
CA ARG A 154 -1.98 2.02 12.95
C ARG A 154 -1.40 2.28 14.33
N ALA A 155 -1.72 3.44 14.93
CA ALA A 155 -1.36 3.67 16.32
C ALA A 155 -2.25 2.88 17.27
N ILE A 156 -1.60 2.28 18.27
CA ILE A 156 -2.24 1.75 19.45
C ILE A 156 -2.43 2.93 20.40
N ARG A 157 -3.64 3.09 20.92
CA ARG A 157 -4.01 4.20 21.81
C ARG A 157 -4.49 3.66 23.15
N ASP A 158 -4.19 4.39 24.21
CA ASP A 158 -4.74 4.11 25.54
C ASP A 158 -6.22 4.53 25.65
N LYS A 159 -6.79 4.37 26.86
CA LYS A 159 -8.19 4.72 27.16
C LYS A 159 -8.47 6.22 27.05
N GLU A 160 -7.44 7.05 27.11
CA GLU A 160 -7.50 8.51 27.00
C GLU A 160 -7.27 8.98 25.55
N GLY A 161 -7.01 8.06 24.63
CA GLY A 161 -6.81 8.33 23.20
C GLY A 161 -5.36 8.70 22.83
N LYS A 162 -4.43 8.69 23.77
CA LYS A 162 -3.02 9.02 23.53
C LYS A 162 -2.33 7.84 22.85
N PRO A 163 -1.50 8.07 21.81
CA PRO A 163 -0.75 7.01 21.16
C PRO A 163 0.31 6.45 22.13
N VAL A 164 0.34 5.12 22.28
CA VAL A 164 1.27 4.38 23.15
C VAL A 164 2.19 3.45 22.37
N GLY A 165 1.95 3.29 21.07
CA GLY A 165 2.76 2.48 20.17
C GLY A 165 2.09 2.35 18.82
N PHE A 166 2.60 1.42 18.02
CA PHE A 166 2.12 1.13 16.68
C PHE A 166 1.89 -0.37 16.49
N GLN A 167 0.93 -0.69 15.63
CA GLN A 167 0.72 -2.03 15.08
C GLN A 167 0.96 -1.95 13.58
N GLY A 168 1.90 -2.74 13.10
CA GLY A 168 2.16 -2.99 11.69
C GLY A 168 1.55 -4.32 11.25
N ILE A 169 0.90 -4.31 10.09
CA ILE A 169 0.51 -5.51 9.35
C ILE A 169 1.26 -5.45 8.01
N TYR A 170 1.95 -6.52 7.67
CA TYR A 170 2.79 -6.63 6.48
C TYR A 170 2.31 -7.82 5.67
N ARG A 171 1.86 -7.54 4.46
CA ARG A 171 1.44 -8.57 3.51
C ARG A 171 2.56 -8.80 2.52
N ASP A 172 2.98 -10.05 2.36
CA ASP A 172 3.92 -10.43 1.31
C ASP A 172 3.27 -10.18 -0.07
N ILE A 173 3.95 -9.38 -0.89
CA ILE A 173 3.53 -9.08 -2.27
C ILE A 173 4.51 -9.63 -3.31
N SER A 174 5.37 -10.57 -2.93
CA SER A 174 6.35 -11.23 -3.80
C SER A 174 5.69 -11.87 -5.02
N ALA A 175 4.59 -12.60 -4.81
CA ALA A 175 3.84 -13.22 -5.90
C ALA A 175 3.23 -12.19 -6.86
N ARG A 176 2.69 -11.09 -6.32
CA ARG A 176 2.15 -9.98 -7.11
C ARG A 176 3.25 -9.33 -7.96
N LYS A 177 4.38 -8.96 -7.34
CA LYS A 177 5.53 -8.36 -8.03
C LYS A 177 6.20 -9.31 -9.03
N ALA A 178 6.20 -10.61 -8.79
CA ALA A 178 6.70 -11.60 -9.75
C ALA A 178 5.81 -11.66 -11.00
N LEU A 179 4.48 -11.68 -10.81
CA LEU A 179 3.54 -11.68 -11.93
C LEU A 179 3.60 -10.37 -12.73
N GLU A 180 3.73 -9.22 -12.06
CA GLU A 180 3.90 -7.93 -12.70
C GLU A 180 5.19 -7.87 -13.54
N ARG A 181 6.32 -8.37 -13.00
CA ARG A 181 7.58 -8.48 -13.75
C ARG A 181 7.45 -9.39 -14.96
N GLN A 182 6.87 -10.57 -14.80
CA GLN A 182 6.67 -11.51 -15.91
C GLN A 182 5.80 -10.90 -17.03
N ARG A 183 4.75 -10.15 -16.66
CA ARG A 183 3.94 -9.41 -17.63
C ARG A 183 4.75 -8.34 -18.36
N ALA A 184 5.54 -7.55 -17.63
CA ALA A 184 6.38 -6.50 -18.23
C ALA A 184 7.43 -7.08 -19.19
N GLU A 185 8.09 -8.18 -18.80
CA GLU A 185 9.06 -8.90 -19.65
C GLU A 185 8.42 -9.43 -20.93
N PHE A 186 7.25 -10.07 -20.80
CA PHE A 186 6.49 -10.57 -21.95
C PHE A 186 6.09 -9.46 -22.92
N LEU A 187 5.60 -8.33 -22.41
CA LEU A 187 5.24 -7.16 -23.23
C LEU A 187 6.47 -6.55 -23.93
N SER A 188 7.61 -6.49 -23.25
CA SER A 188 8.86 -6.02 -23.84
C SER A 188 9.32 -6.93 -24.98
N MET A 189 9.21 -8.25 -24.81
CA MET A 189 9.53 -9.23 -25.85
C MET A 189 8.61 -9.09 -27.07
N LEU A 190 7.29 -9.06 -26.86
CA LEU A 190 6.32 -8.88 -27.95
C LEU A 190 6.56 -7.60 -28.74
N THR A 191 6.94 -6.52 -28.06
CA THR A 191 7.24 -5.25 -28.74
C THR A 191 8.45 -5.39 -29.65
N HIS A 192 9.54 -6.00 -29.18
CA HIS A 192 10.71 -6.24 -30.01
C HIS A 192 10.34 -7.05 -31.26
N ASP A 193 9.57 -8.12 -31.09
CA ASP A 193 9.19 -9.03 -32.16
C ASP A 193 8.23 -8.40 -33.18
N VAL A 194 7.41 -7.43 -32.78
CA VAL A 194 6.57 -6.65 -33.71
C VAL A 194 7.36 -5.52 -34.37
N LYS A 195 8.30 -4.88 -33.65
CA LYS A 195 9.06 -3.75 -34.18
C LYS A 195 10.00 -4.14 -35.32
N SER A 196 10.59 -5.33 -35.25
CA SER A 196 11.49 -5.85 -36.29
C SER A 196 10.83 -5.95 -37.68
N PRO A 197 9.70 -6.67 -37.87
CA PRO A 197 9.01 -6.74 -39.16
C PRO A 197 8.42 -5.38 -39.59
N LEU A 198 7.97 -4.53 -38.66
CA LEU A 198 7.54 -3.17 -39.00
C LEU A 198 8.68 -2.32 -39.58
N GLY A 199 9.89 -2.45 -39.03
CA GLY A 199 11.08 -1.79 -39.57
C GLY A 199 11.41 -2.24 -41.00
N VAL A 200 11.23 -3.52 -41.30
CA VAL A 200 11.39 -4.07 -42.66
C VAL A 200 10.32 -3.51 -43.60
N ILE A 201 9.05 -3.52 -43.21
CA ILE A 201 7.94 -2.96 -44.00
C ILE A 201 8.17 -1.47 -44.25
N LEU A 202 8.58 -0.72 -43.22
CA LEU A 202 8.91 0.70 -43.34
C LEU A 202 10.03 0.93 -44.35
N GLY A 203 11.15 0.20 -44.22
CA GLY A 203 12.28 0.33 -45.14
C GLY A 203 11.91 0.03 -46.59
N TYR A 204 11.15 -1.04 -46.84
CA TYR A 204 10.65 -1.32 -48.20
C TYR A 204 9.69 -0.25 -48.71
N SER A 205 8.79 0.26 -47.85
CA SER A 205 7.86 1.32 -48.23
C SER A 205 8.60 2.62 -48.61
N GLU A 206 9.67 2.97 -47.90
CA GLU A 206 10.49 4.15 -48.17
C GLU A 206 11.26 4.02 -49.49
N VAL A 207 11.83 2.84 -49.77
CA VAL A 207 12.51 2.55 -51.04
C VAL A 207 11.53 2.61 -52.22
N LEU A 208 10.33 2.04 -52.07
CA LEU A 208 9.30 2.09 -53.11
C LEU A 208 8.80 3.52 -53.33
N LEU A 209 8.58 4.30 -52.26
CA LEU A 209 8.20 5.71 -52.36
C LEU A 209 9.24 6.54 -53.13
N ALA A 210 10.53 6.32 -52.85
CA ALA A 210 11.59 7.01 -53.58
C ALA A 210 11.53 6.73 -55.09
N LYS A 211 11.34 5.46 -55.49
CA LYS A 211 11.21 5.06 -56.90
C LYS A 211 9.97 5.62 -57.57
N VAL A 212 8.83 5.61 -56.88
CA VAL A 212 7.57 6.15 -57.40
C VAL A 212 7.68 7.66 -57.64
N ARG A 213 8.29 8.39 -56.71
CA ARG A 213 8.53 9.84 -56.84
C ARG A 213 9.42 10.21 -58.02
N GLU A 214 10.38 9.36 -58.38
CA GLU A 214 11.22 9.55 -59.57
C GLU A 214 10.40 9.48 -60.88
N GLN A 215 9.28 8.75 -60.90
CA GLN A 215 8.40 8.62 -62.07
C GLN A 215 7.35 9.75 -62.17
N GLY A 216 7.34 10.69 -61.21
CA GLY A 216 6.45 11.85 -61.21
C GLY A 216 4.97 11.47 -61.15
N SER A 217 4.12 12.24 -61.85
CA SER A 217 2.66 12.10 -61.78
C SER A 217 2.10 10.79 -62.38
N ALA A 218 2.93 9.95 -63.01
CA ALA A 218 2.48 8.73 -63.66
C ALA A 218 2.03 7.63 -62.67
N LEU A 219 2.51 7.70 -61.41
CA LEU A 219 2.24 6.72 -60.36
C LEU A 219 1.67 7.38 -59.08
N ALA A 220 0.80 8.38 -59.26
CA ALA A 220 0.26 9.16 -58.15
C ALA A 220 -0.62 8.31 -57.20
N GLU A 221 -1.33 7.30 -57.71
CA GLU A 221 -2.15 6.41 -56.88
C GLU A 221 -1.26 5.47 -56.04
N GLU A 222 -0.19 4.94 -56.62
CA GLU A 222 0.80 4.12 -55.91
C GLU A 222 1.52 4.92 -54.83
N GLU A 223 1.85 6.19 -55.08
CA GLU A 223 2.45 7.08 -54.07
C GLU A 223 1.52 7.25 -52.86
N ASP A 224 0.23 7.52 -53.09
CA ASP A 224 -0.76 7.69 -52.02
C ASP A 224 -0.95 6.41 -51.19
N VAL A 225 -0.98 5.23 -51.84
CA VAL A 225 -1.08 3.94 -51.15
C VAL A 225 0.16 3.68 -50.28
N LEU A 226 1.36 3.96 -50.80
CA LEU A 226 2.60 3.77 -50.05
C LEU A 226 2.74 4.75 -48.88
N GLU A 227 2.32 6.01 -49.03
CA GLU A 227 2.28 6.97 -47.91
C GLU A 227 1.27 6.54 -46.83
N LYS A 228 0.12 6.00 -47.21
CA LYS A 228 -0.85 5.41 -46.26
C LYS A 228 -0.27 4.22 -45.51
N LEU A 229 0.44 3.34 -46.20
CA LEU A 229 1.14 2.20 -45.59
C LEU A 229 2.22 2.67 -44.62
N ARG A 230 3.06 3.61 -45.05
CA ARG A 230 4.11 4.23 -44.20
C ARG A 230 3.52 4.87 -42.95
N SER A 231 2.47 5.68 -43.11
CA SER A 231 1.76 6.33 -42.00
C SER A 231 1.15 5.31 -41.03
N SER A 232 0.59 4.22 -41.54
CA SER A 232 0.03 3.14 -40.72
C SER A 232 1.12 2.43 -39.91
N VAL A 233 2.27 2.12 -40.50
CA VAL A 233 3.42 1.51 -39.81
C VAL A 233 3.95 2.41 -38.70
N LEU A 234 4.12 3.71 -38.98
CA LEU A 234 4.55 4.70 -37.98
C LEU A 234 3.53 4.87 -36.84
N THR A 235 2.23 4.79 -37.17
CA THR A 235 1.17 4.82 -36.17
C THR A 235 1.25 3.61 -35.24
N ILE A 236 1.43 2.40 -35.79
CA ILE A 236 1.58 1.18 -35.00
C ILE A 236 2.83 1.24 -34.13
N ASP A 237 3.99 1.66 -34.65
CA ASP A 237 5.23 1.81 -33.87
C ASP A 237 5.04 2.79 -32.69
N SER A 238 4.36 3.92 -32.93
CA SER A 238 4.03 4.90 -31.90
C SER A 238 3.11 4.32 -30.82
N LEU A 239 2.04 3.60 -31.21
CA LEU A 239 1.11 2.98 -30.27
C LEU A 239 1.80 1.95 -29.38
N ILE A 240 2.66 1.12 -29.96
CA ILE A 240 3.43 0.11 -29.23
C ILE A 240 4.40 0.78 -28.26
N THR A 241 5.10 1.82 -28.70
CA THR A 241 6.03 2.57 -27.85
C THR A 241 5.30 3.22 -26.67
N ASN A 242 4.16 3.88 -26.92
CA ASN A 242 3.35 4.49 -25.87
C ASN A 242 2.83 3.45 -24.87
N TYR A 243 2.44 2.26 -25.35
CA TYR A 243 1.99 1.18 -24.47
C TYR A 243 3.11 0.64 -23.59
N LEU A 244 4.33 0.50 -24.12
CA LEU A 244 5.50 0.14 -23.31
C LEU A 244 5.82 1.20 -22.25
N ASP A 245 5.76 2.48 -22.64
CA ASP A 245 6.01 3.57 -21.70
C ASP A 245 4.96 3.57 -20.58
N LEU A 246 3.69 3.35 -20.91
CA LEU A 246 2.63 3.17 -19.92
C LEU A 246 2.92 2.00 -18.98
N SER A 247 3.29 0.83 -19.51
CA SER A 247 3.63 -0.34 -18.70
C SER A 247 4.83 -0.10 -17.76
N ARG A 248 5.84 0.65 -18.22
CA ARG A 248 6.98 1.07 -17.38
C ARG A 248 6.57 2.06 -16.30
N ILE A 249 5.60 2.93 -16.57
CA ILE A 249 5.04 3.85 -15.57
C ILE A 249 4.28 3.08 -14.49
N GLU A 250 3.40 2.15 -14.89
CA GLU A 250 2.61 1.33 -13.95
C GLU A 250 3.49 0.49 -13.02
N THR A 251 4.60 -0.03 -13.56
CA THR A 251 5.58 -0.79 -12.78
C THR A 251 6.56 0.08 -12.01
N GLY A 252 6.53 1.41 -12.16
CA GLY A 252 7.47 2.33 -11.49
C GLY A 252 8.92 2.27 -12.00
N HIS A 253 9.17 1.65 -13.15
CA HIS A 253 10.50 1.44 -13.72
C HIS A 253 10.87 2.45 -14.81
N LEU A 254 10.04 3.48 -15.06
CA LEU A 254 10.38 4.53 -16.03
C LEU A 254 11.45 5.47 -15.42
N PRO A 255 12.71 5.47 -15.92
CA PRO A 255 13.75 6.32 -15.36
C PRO A 255 13.45 7.78 -15.67
N LEU A 256 13.26 8.59 -14.64
CA LEU A 256 13.09 10.04 -14.78
C LEU A 256 14.44 10.73 -14.70
N ALA A 257 14.87 11.34 -15.81
CA ALA A 257 16.08 12.16 -15.84
C ALA A 257 15.74 13.62 -15.52
N MET A 258 16.07 14.05 -14.31
CA MET A 258 15.91 15.45 -13.89
C MET A 258 17.09 16.29 -14.41
N MET A 259 16.82 17.19 -15.35
CA MET A 259 17.82 18.10 -15.92
C MET A 259 17.24 19.50 -16.15
N PRO A 260 18.06 20.56 -16.15
CA PRO A 260 17.62 21.89 -16.55
C PRO A 260 17.11 21.88 -18.00
N LEU A 261 15.89 22.36 -18.22
CA LEU A 261 15.24 22.37 -19.53
C LEU A 261 15.03 23.80 -20.02
N ALA A 262 15.55 24.11 -21.21
CA ALA A 262 15.22 25.34 -21.92
C ALA A 262 13.83 25.23 -22.55
N ILE A 263 12.77 25.48 -21.76
CA ILE A 263 11.36 25.35 -22.17
C ILE A 263 11.11 26.08 -23.50
N ASN A 264 11.65 27.29 -23.67
CA ASN A 264 11.50 28.08 -24.90
C ASN A 264 12.07 27.37 -26.15
N HIS A 265 13.16 26.62 -25.99
CA HIS A 265 13.75 25.84 -27.09
C HIS A 265 12.86 24.64 -27.45
N ILE A 266 12.30 23.97 -26.44
CA ILE A 266 11.36 22.85 -26.64
C ILE A 266 10.10 23.32 -27.34
N LEU A 267 9.48 24.40 -26.86
CA LEU A 267 8.27 24.98 -27.45
C LEU A 267 8.49 25.39 -28.92
N ARG A 268 9.63 26.02 -29.25
CA ARG A 268 9.95 26.31 -30.66
C ARG A 268 10.08 25.04 -31.50
N ARG A 269 10.77 24.02 -31.00
CA ARG A 269 10.91 22.73 -31.70
C ARG A 269 9.55 22.08 -31.96
N VAL A 270 8.66 22.08 -30.96
CA VAL A 270 7.30 21.53 -31.09
C VAL A 270 6.50 22.36 -32.10
N GLY A 271 6.51 23.69 -31.99
CA GLY A 271 5.80 24.59 -32.92
C GLY A 271 6.27 24.43 -34.37
N LEU A 272 7.57 24.25 -34.60
CA LEU A 272 8.12 23.96 -35.93
C LEU A 272 7.59 22.65 -36.51
N ARG A 273 7.40 21.61 -35.66
CA ARG A 273 6.90 20.30 -36.08
C ARG A 273 5.46 20.36 -36.62
N TYR A 274 4.63 21.24 -36.07
CA TYR A 274 3.22 21.41 -36.48
C TYR A 274 3.01 22.55 -37.48
N LYS A 275 4.07 23.26 -37.88
CA LYS A 275 3.97 24.43 -38.78
C LYS A 275 3.38 24.09 -40.16
N ALA A 276 3.70 22.90 -40.68
CA ALA A 276 3.15 22.44 -41.96
C ALA A 276 1.64 22.15 -41.86
N GLU A 277 1.21 21.49 -40.78
CA GLU A 277 -0.19 21.15 -40.55
C GLU A 277 -1.04 22.38 -40.19
N ALA A 278 -0.48 23.33 -39.44
CA ALA A 278 -1.13 24.60 -39.15
C ALA A 278 -1.39 25.42 -40.43
N ARG A 279 -0.42 25.44 -41.38
CA ARG A 279 -0.64 26.06 -42.71
C ARG A 279 -1.76 25.38 -43.47
N TYR A 280 -1.81 24.04 -43.46
CA TYR A 280 -2.87 23.27 -44.12
C TYR A 280 -4.25 23.59 -43.53
N ARG A 281 -4.35 23.74 -42.21
CA ARG A 281 -5.60 24.07 -41.50
C ARG A 281 -5.89 25.58 -41.38
N ARG A 282 -5.07 26.45 -41.98
CA ARG A 282 -5.16 27.93 -41.89
C ARG A 282 -5.14 28.47 -40.45
N ILE A 283 -4.35 27.86 -39.58
CA ILE A 283 -4.14 28.27 -38.19
C ILE A 283 -2.79 28.99 -38.08
N SER A 284 -2.74 30.13 -37.38
CA SER A 284 -1.48 30.84 -37.07
C SER A 284 -0.87 30.26 -35.79
N LEU A 285 0.40 29.86 -35.85
CA LEU A 285 1.22 29.40 -34.72
C LEU A 285 2.19 30.49 -34.27
#